data_AF-A0AAD1ZK21-F1
#
_entry.id   AF-A0AAD1ZK21-F1
#
_cell.length_a   1.000
_cell.length_b   1.000
_cell.length_c   1.000
_cell.angle_alpha   90.00
_cell.angle_beta   90.00
_cell.angle_gamma   90.00
#
_symmetry.space_group_name_H-M   'P 1'
#
loop_
_entity.id
_entity.type
_entity.pdbx_description
1 polymer ?
#
loop_
_entity_poly.entity_id
_entity_poly.type
_entity_poly.pdbx_seq_one_letter_code
_entity_poly.pdbx_strand_id
1 'polypeptide(L)'
;MESRLKWLIGLLLISGFSTYSYASKSTRMRLSTEQKMEDLLARRNLLANGLGSTPPMGWNSWNHFACNIDEKTIKETADSLVSTGLSKLGYIYVNIDDCWGESSRDDKGNLVPKKSTFPSGIKALADYVHSKGLKLGIYSDAGYYTCSKKQPGSLGHEQQDAKTFASWGIDYLKYDNCNNDFSKPTKRYPVMTQALMNAGRPIFFSLCEWGDLHPALWGYNVGNSWRTTNDISDNWDSMVSRADQNEVYADLARPGGWNDPDMLEVGNGGMTKDEYIVHFSIWAISKAPLLIGCDVRNTTKEVMEIIANKEVIAVNQDKLGVQAKKVRMEGDLEVWAGPLSNYRVAIVLLNRGALRTSMIAHWDDIGLPQNTAVTARDLWEHKTLKTKFVGNLTATVDSHACKIMVTRADENELYADLARPDGWNDPDMLEVGNGRMTKDNYIVHFSIQAISKVLLYRTYACLIRAPFSSIVM
;
A
#
# COMPACT_ATOMS: atom_id res chain seq x y z
N MET A 1 12.62 18.48 79.87
CA MET A 1 12.60 19.84 80.48
C MET A 1 12.18 20.79 79.38
N GLU A 2 10.86 20.97 79.19
CA GLU A 2 10.06 22.10 79.74
C GLU A 2 10.40 23.41 79.02
N SER A 3 9.50 24.25 78.47
CA SER A 3 8.07 24.52 78.65
C SER A 3 7.64 25.49 77.51
N ARG A 4 6.60 25.23 76.70
CA ARG A 4 5.21 25.78 76.70
C ARG A 4 5.00 27.29 76.98
N LEU A 5 4.46 28.03 75.99
CA LEU A 5 3.37 29.06 76.06
C LEU A 5 3.16 29.69 74.64
N LYS A 6 2.09 29.49 73.84
CA LYS A 6 0.70 30.05 73.82
C LYS A 6 0.62 31.59 73.97
N TRP A 7 0.42 32.40 72.90
CA TRP A 7 -0.81 32.80 72.12
C TRP A 7 -1.38 34.18 72.54
N LEU A 8 -1.59 35.11 71.57
CA LEU A 8 -2.68 36.13 71.45
C LEU A 8 -2.44 37.01 70.18
N ILE A 9 -3.22 36.91 69.08
CA ILE A 9 -4.41 37.72 68.63
C ILE A 9 -4.08 39.22 68.41
N GLY A 10 -4.42 39.95 67.33
CA GLY A 10 -5.22 39.77 66.11
C GLY A 10 -5.66 41.17 65.58
N LEU A 11 -5.94 41.31 64.26
CA LEU A 11 -6.81 42.28 63.52
C LEU A 11 -6.23 42.53 62.10
N LEU A 12 -6.81 41.95 61.02
CA LEU A 12 -7.92 42.42 60.17
C LEU A 12 -7.55 43.54 59.16
N LEU A 13 -7.54 43.22 57.85
CA LEU A 13 -8.47 43.76 56.83
C LEU A 13 -8.10 43.33 55.38
N ILE A 14 -8.96 42.47 54.82
CA ILE A 14 -9.59 42.48 53.47
C ILE A 14 -8.72 42.59 52.19
N SER A 15 -8.59 41.45 51.49
CA SER A 15 -9.03 41.22 50.10
C SER A 15 -8.99 39.68 49.90
N GLY A 16 -9.97 38.95 49.40
CA GLY A 16 -10.82 39.17 48.24
C GLY A 16 -10.49 38.09 47.21
N PHE A 17 -11.37 37.08 47.10
CA PHE A 17 -11.52 36.10 46.00
C PHE A 17 -10.86 34.69 46.07
N SER A 18 -11.75 33.73 46.33
CA SER A 18 -12.02 32.50 45.56
C SER A 18 -10.89 31.47 45.38
N THR A 19 -10.96 30.41 46.18
CA THR A 19 -10.27 29.14 45.94
C THR A 19 -10.93 28.35 44.80
N TYR A 20 -10.29 28.31 43.63
CA TYR A 20 -10.57 27.29 42.62
C TYR A 20 -9.77 26.02 42.92
N SER A 21 -10.51 24.94 43.17
CA SER A 21 -10.02 23.56 43.18
C SER A 21 -9.53 23.17 41.78
N TYR A 22 -8.25 22.79 41.65
CA TYR A 22 -7.76 22.06 40.47
C TYR A 22 -7.50 20.61 40.86
N ALA A 23 -8.52 19.77 40.67
CA ALA A 23 -8.38 18.33 40.69
C ALA A 23 -7.57 17.88 39.45
N SER A 24 -6.33 17.45 39.68
CA SER A 24 -5.53 16.71 38.69
C SER A 24 -6.15 15.33 38.46
N LYS A 25 -7.02 15.21 37.44
CA LYS A 25 -7.42 13.92 36.89
C LYS A 25 -6.39 13.52 35.82
N SER A 26 -5.39 12.75 36.26
CA SER A 26 -4.59 11.90 35.37
C SER A 26 -5.49 10.79 34.82
N THR A 27 -6.16 11.05 33.70
CA THR A 27 -6.89 10.01 32.96
C THR A 27 -5.87 9.19 32.20
N ARG A 28 -5.34 8.15 32.83
CA ARG A 28 -4.56 7.12 32.16
C ARG A 28 -5.52 6.30 31.29
N MET A 29 -5.72 6.72 30.05
CA MET A 29 -6.55 6.04 29.07
C MET A 29 -5.99 4.63 28.86
N ARG A 30 -6.70 3.60 29.33
CA ARG A 30 -6.33 2.20 29.08
C ARG A 30 -6.73 1.87 27.65
N LEU A 31 -5.75 1.84 26.76
CA LEU A 31 -5.91 1.29 25.40
C LEU A 31 -6.44 -0.16 25.50
N SER A 32 -7.35 -0.51 24.59
CA SER A 32 -7.86 -1.87 24.45
C SER A 32 -6.74 -2.85 24.10
N THR A 33 -6.94 -4.15 24.32
CA THR A 33 -5.94 -5.17 23.98
C THR A 33 -5.60 -5.16 22.48
N GLU A 34 -6.57 -4.85 21.63
CA GLU A 34 -6.36 -4.66 20.17
C GLU A 34 -5.52 -3.43 19.87
N GLN A 35 -5.83 -2.26 20.46
CA GLN A 35 -5.01 -1.07 20.29
C GLN A 35 -3.60 -1.23 20.84
N LYS A 36 -3.44 -1.98 21.93
CA LYS A 36 -2.11 -2.35 22.44
C LYS A 36 -1.39 -3.30 21.49
N MET A 37 -2.10 -4.20 20.81
CA MET A 37 -1.51 -5.11 19.84
C MET A 37 -1.12 -4.37 18.56
N GLU A 38 -1.96 -3.46 18.06
CA GLU A 38 -1.63 -2.56 16.96
C GLU A 38 -0.45 -1.66 17.30
N ASP A 39 -0.42 -1.05 18.50
CA ASP A 39 0.70 -0.24 18.98
C ASP A 39 1.96 -1.10 19.19
N LEU A 40 1.84 -2.36 19.65
CA LEU A 40 2.97 -3.29 19.79
C LEU A 40 3.49 -3.80 18.43
N LEU A 41 2.63 -3.98 17.44
CA LEU A 41 2.99 -4.33 16.07
C LEU A 41 3.63 -3.12 15.36
N ALA A 42 3.09 -1.91 15.57
CA ALA A 42 3.67 -0.66 15.08
C ALA A 42 5.05 -0.39 15.69
N ARG A 43 5.23 -0.65 17.00
CA ARG A 43 6.53 -0.49 17.70
C ARG A 43 7.61 -1.50 17.29
N ARG A 44 7.28 -2.50 16.47
CA ARG A 44 8.26 -3.48 15.94
C ARG A 44 8.74 -3.18 14.52
N ASN A 45 8.12 -2.22 13.82
CA ASN A 45 8.62 -1.73 12.54
C ASN A 45 9.51 -0.50 12.78
N LEU A 46 10.68 -0.44 12.15
CA LEU A 46 11.56 0.74 12.21
C LEU A 46 10.85 1.98 11.61
N LEU A 47 9.97 1.78 10.63
CA LEU A 47 9.08 2.79 10.07
C LEU A 47 7.63 2.60 10.56
N ALA A 48 7.25 3.37 11.59
CA ALA A 48 5.86 3.55 12.02
C ALA A 48 5.43 5.01 11.79
N ASN A 49 5.47 5.46 10.53
CA ASN A 49 5.27 6.88 10.16
C ASN A 49 3.79 7.25 9.89
N GLY A 50 2.86 6.31 10.00
CA GLY A 50 1.42 6.54 9.77
C GLY A 50 1.04 6.82 8.31
N LEU A 51 1.95 6.56 7.36
CA LEU A 51 1.72 6.73 5.92
C LEU A 51 1.48 5.38 5.24
N GLY A 52 0.97 5.42 4.00
CA GLY A 52 0.81 4.23 3.18
C GLY A 52 -0.26 3.26 3.68
N SER A 53 -1.30 3.71 4.39
CA SER A 53 -2.42 2.86 4.80
C SER A 53 -3.13 2.18 3.61
N THR A 54 -3.04 2.80 2.44
CA THR A 54 -3.35 2.25 1.11
C THR A 54 -2.14 2.52 0.18
N PRO A 55 -2.03 1.83 -0.97
CA PRO A 55 -0.95 2.09 -1.92
C PRO A 55 -0.92 3.57 -2.34
N PRO A 56 0.26 4.19 -2.51
CA PRO A 56 0.35 5.58 -2.91
C PRO A 56 -0.17 5.77 -4.35
N MET A 57 -0.83 6.88 -4.59
CA MET A 57 -1.31 7.27 -5.91
C MET A 57 -0.75 8.64 -6.29
N GLY A 58 -0.25 8.77 -7.52
CA GLY A 58 0.39 10.00 -7.95
C GLY A 58 0.89 9.94 -9.39
N TRP A 59 1.93 10.71 -9.65
CA TRP A 59 2.59 10.82 -10.93
C TRP A 59 4.11 10.89 -10.70
N ASN A 60 4.89 10.35 -11.62
CA ASN A 60 6.35 10.44 -11.61
C ASN A 60 6.86 10.89 -13.00
N SER A 61 7.89 11.75 -13.01
CA SER A 61 8.43 12.33 -14.24
C SER A 61 9.20 11.36 -15.16
N TRP A 62 9.70 10.24 -14.66
CA TRP A 62 10.76 9.47 -15.34
C TRP A 62 10.36 8.86 -16.68
N ASN A 63 9.28 8.07 -16.72
CA ASN A 63 8.94 7.27 -17.91
C ASN A 63 8.77 8.11 -19.18
N HIS A 64 8.22 9.32 -19.06
CA HIS A 64 7.99 10.21 -20.20
C HIS A 64 9.10 11.24 -20.40
N PHE A 65 9.60 11.86 -19.33
CA PHE A 65 10.50 13.01 -19.44
C PHE A 65 11.97 12.66 -19.27
N ALA A 66 12.30 11.53 -18.63
CA ALA A 66 13.64 11.19 -18.20
C ALA A 66 14.33 12.41 -17.54
N CYS A 67 15.49 12.82 -18.05
CA CYS A 67 16.22 14.00 -17.56
C CYS A 67 15.80 15.34 -18.21
N ASN A 68 14.81 15.35 -19.10
CA ASN A 68 14.24 16.56 -19.67
C ASN A 68 13.11 17.10 -18.79
N ILE A 69 13.45 17.47 -17.54
CA ILE A 69 12.49 17.93 -16.54
C ILE A 69 12.90 19.30 -15.97
N ASP A 70 11.90 20.15 -15.72
CA ASP A 70 12.06 21.47 -15.16
C ASP A 70 10.90 21.87 -14.23
N GLU A 71 11.10 22.96 -13.47
CA GLU A 71 10.12 23.52 -12.55
C GLU A 71 8.78 23.80 -13.24
N LYS A 72 8.81 24.31 -14.47
CA LYS A 72 7.60 24.65 -15.22
C LYS A 72 6.78 23.40 -15.49
N THR A 73 7.41 22.34 -15.98
CA THR A 73 6.75 21.05 -16.27
C THR A 73 6.12 20.47 -15.01
N ILE A 74 6.81 20.49 -13.86
CA ILE A 74 6.24 20.00 -12.60
C ILE A 74 5.03 20.83 -12.17
N LYS A 75 5.07 22.16 -12.30
CA LYS A 75 3.93 23.04 -11.96
C LYS A 75 2.73 22.79 -12.87
N GLU A 76 2.96 22.69 -14.18
CA GLU A 76 1.90 22.39 -15.16
C GLU A 76 1.30 20.99 -14.92
N THR A 77 2.12 19.99 -14.64
CA THR A 77 1.65 18.65 -14.26
C THR A 77 0.78 18.69 -13.00
N ALA A 78 1.19 19.43 -11.97
CA ALA A 78 0.39 19.62 -10.76
C ALA A 78 -0.96 20.29 -11.07
N ASP A 79 -0.97 21.32 -11.93
CA ASP A 79 -2.20 21.96 -12.39
C ASP A 79 -3.10 21.01 -13.20
N SER A 80 -2.51 20.15 -14.03
CA SER A 80 -3.22 19.14 -14.80
C SER A 80 -3.87 18.08 -13.91
N LEU A 81 -3.17 17.57 -12.88
CA LEU A 81 -3.78 16.63 -11.92
C LEU A 81 -5.00 17.22 -11.20
N VAL A 82 -5.00 18.53 -10.95
CA VAL A 82 -6.14 19.23 -10.34
C VAL A 82 -7.26 19.45 -11.34
N SER A 83 -6.94 20.04 -12.50
CA SER A 83 -7.93 20.46 -13.50
C SER A 83 -8.63 19.29 -14.20
N THR A 84 -7.93 18.18 -14.42
CA THR A 84 -8.50 16.93 -14.96
C THR A 84 -9.33 16.15 -13.92
N GLY A 85 -9.20 16.50 -12.64
CA GLY A 85 -9.87 15.83 -11.53
C GLY A 85 -9.18 14.56 -11.03
N LEU A 86 -8.02 14.17 -11.58
CA LEU A 86 -7.25 12.99 -11.13
C LEU A 86 -6.86 13.09 -9.64
N SER A 87 -6.51 14.27 -9.17
CA SER A 87 -6.23 14.51 -7.74
C SER A 87 -7.41 14.13 -6.82
N LYS A 88 -8.65 14.36 -7.26
CA LYS A 88 -9.87 13.97 -6.52
C LYS A 88 -10.09 12.46 -6.50
N LEU A 89 -9.43 11.73 -7.40
CA LEU A 89 -9.44 10.26 -7.43
C LEU A 89 -8.34 9.64 -6.56
N GLY A 90 -7.41 10.45 -6.06
CA GLY A 90 -6.34 10.03 -5.17
C GLY A 90 -4.93 10.28 -5.70
N TYR A 91 -4.75 10.68 -6.96
CA TYR A 91 -3.44 10.99 -7.54
C TYR A 91 -2.87 12.31 -6.98
N ILE A 92 -2.31 12.24 -5.77
CA ILE A 92 -1.91 13.42 -5.00
C ILE A 92 -0.40 13.63 -4.90
N TYR A 93 0.41 12.60 -5.15
CA TYR A 93 1.87 12.72 -5.14
C TYR A 93 2.39 13.18 -6.51
N VAL A 94 3.12 14.29 -6.55
CA VAL A 94 3.83 14.79 -7.73
C VAL A 94 5.31 14.51 -7.51
N ASN A 95 5.81 13.40 -8.04
CA ASN A 95 7.16 12.91 -7.75
C ASN A 95 8.13 13.39 -8.83
N ILE A 96 9.14 14.16 -8.41
CA ILE A 96 10.28 14.51 -9.25
C ILE A 96 11.27 13.33 -9.17
N ASP A 97 11.63 12.77 -10.31
CA ASP A 97 12.63 11.70 -10.41
C ASP A 97 14.06 12.27 -10.55
N ASP A 98 15.02 11.50 -11.07
CA ASP A 98 16.42 11.90 -11.21
C ASP A 98 16.61 13.21 -12.04
N CYS A 99 17.83 13.75 -12.04
CA CYS A 99 18.24 14.93 -12.82
C CYS A 99 17.68 16.30 -12.35
N TRP A 100 17.21 16.41 -11.10
CA TRP A 100 16.71 17.68 -10.52
C TRP A 100 17.80 18.55 -9.87
N GLY A 101 18.91 17.94 -9.44
CA GLY A 101 19.99 18.59 -8.69
C GLY A 101 21.17 19.05 -9.55
N GLU A 102 21.98 19.94 -8.99
CA GLU A 102 23.31 20.23 -9.51
C GLU A 102 24.23 19.00 -9.43
N SER A 103 25.26 18.96 -10.26
CA SER A 103 26.23 17.85 -10.28
C SER A 103 27.11 17.77 -9.04
N SER A 104 27.06 18.78 -8.16
CA SER A 104 27.86 18.86 -6.95
C SER A 104 27.05 19.46 -5.81
N ARG A 105 27.38 19.02 -4.59
CA ARG A 105 26.87 19.62 -3.35
C ARG A 105 27.45 21.04 -3.18
N ASP A 106 26.80 21.86 -2.35
CA ASP A 106 27.38 23.14 -1.93
C ASP A 106 28.57 22.95 -0.97
N ASP A 107 29.26 24.04 -0.62
CA ASP A 107 30.42 24.03 0.29
C ASP A 107 30.09 23.50 1.71
N LYS A 108 28.80 23.38 2.06
CA LYS A 108 28.33 22.82 3.33
C LYS A 108 27.89 21.36 3.19
N GLY A 109 28.02 20.76 2.00
CA GLY A 109 27.63 19.39 1.71
C GLY A 109 26.14 19.20 1.43
N ASN A 110 25.34 20.25 1.25
CA ASN A 110 23.92 20.11 0.93
C ASN A 110 23.70 19.83 -0.55
N LEU A 111 22.66 19.05 -0.86
CA LEU A 111 22.14 18.95 -2.23
C LEU A 111 21.61 20.33 -2.69
N VAL A 112 21.88 20.67 -3.95
CA VAL A 112 21.51 21.95 -4.54
C VAL A 112 20.58 21.71 -5.73
N PRO A 113 19.38 22.33 -5.79
CA PRO A 113 18.54 22.27 -6.98
C PRO A 113 19.22 22.90 -8.19
N LYS A 114 19.10 22.29 -9.35
CA LYS A 114 19.75 22.78 -10.57
C LYS A 114 19.18 24.13 -10.99
N LYS A 115 19.97 25.21 -10.93
CA LYS A 115 19.45 26.59 -11.13
C LYS A 115 18.86 26.82 -12.52
N SER A 116 19.35 26.10 -13.53
CA SER A 116 18.87 26.26 -14.92
C SER A 116 17.47 25.69 -15.14
N THR A 117 17.06 24.68 -14.37
CA THR A 117 15.77 23.99 -14.54
C THR A 117 14.83 24.18 -13.34
N PHE A 118 15.38 24.42 -12.14
CA PHE A 118 14.65 24.71 -10.90
C PHE A 118 15.11 26.05 -10.28
N PRO A 119 14.95 27.19 -11.01
CA PRO A 119 15.51 28.48 -10.60
C PRO A 119 14.95 29.01 -9.27
N SER A 120 13.72 28.65 -8.91
CA SER A 120 13.09 29.07 -7.64
C SER A 120 13.48 28.18 -6.45
N GLY A 121 14.16 27.05 -6.71
CA GLY A 121 14.48 26.03 -5.70
C GLY A 121 13.30 25.11 -5.33
N ILE A 122 13.61 23.96 -4.74
CA ILE A 122 12.64 22.90 -4.46
C ILE A 122 11.62 23.30 -3.38
N LYS A 123 12.02 24.10 -2.37
CA LYS A 123 11.06 24.59 -1.36
C LYS A 123 9.93 25.40 -1.99
N ALA A 124 10.24 26.34 -2.89
CA ALA A 124 9.23 27.14 -3.56
C ALA A 124 8.31 26.28 -4.44
N LEU A 125 8.86 25.23 -5.07
CA LEU A 125 8.08 24.25 -5.83
C LEU A 125 7.17 23.41 -4.93
N ALA A 126 7.65 22.98 -3.76
CA ALA A 126 6.84 22.26 -2.77
C ALA A 126 5.68 23.14 -2.28
N ASP A 127 5.95 24.40 -1.92
CA ASP A 127 4.92 25.36 -1.50
C ASP A 127 3.87 25.55 -2.61
N TYR A 128 4.28 25.61 -3.89
CA TYR A 128 3.36 25.64 -5.03
C TYR A 128 2.48 24.40 -5.09
N VAL A 129 3.07 23.20 -5.07
CA VAL A 129 2.34 21.93 -5.14
C VAL A 129 1.40 21.76 -3.94
N HIS A 130 1.82 22.14 -2.74
CA HIS A 130 0.97 22.15 -1.54
C HIS A 130 -0.20 23.13 -1.66
N SER A 131 0.00 24.29 -2.28
CA SER A 131 -1.09 25.26 -2.52
C SER A 131 -2.22 24.71 -3.41
N LYS A 132 -1.93 23.65 -4.17
CA LYS A 132 -2.89 22.91 -5.01
C LYS A 132 -3.58 21.75 -4.28
N GLY A 133 -3.26 21.53 -3.00
CA GLY A 133 -3.73 20.40 -2.21
C GLY A 133 -3.03 19.08 -2.57
N LEU A 134 -1.89 19.14 -3.27
CA LEU A 134 -1.08 17.99 -3.64
C LEU A 134 0.13 17.85 -2.71
N LYS A 135 0.93 16.81 -2.93
CA LYS A 135 2.15 16.47 -2.18
C LYS A 135 3.33 16.39 -3.14
N LEU A 136 4.50 16.88 -2.74
CA LEU A 136 5.70 16.84 -3.59
C LEU A 136 6.62 15.69 -3.18
N GLY A 137 6.97 14.85 -4.14
CA GLY A 137 8.01 13.83 -4.00
C GLY A 137 9.32 14.23 -4.63
N ILE A 138 10.41 13.65 -4.13
CA ILE A 138 11.76 13.82 -4.65
C ILE A 138 12.45 12.46 -4.78
N TYR A 139 13.56 12.45 -5.51
CA TYR A 139 14.38 11.29 -5.75
C TYR A 139 15.80 11.48 -5.22
N SER A 140 16.37 10.43 -4.67
CA SER A 140 17.81 10.29 -4.40
C SER A 140 18.22 8.82 -4.51
N ASP A 141 19.46 8.51 -4.18
CA ASP A 141 20.05 7.18 -4.32
C ASP A 141 20.77 6.78 -3.02
N ALA A 142 20.63 5.50 -2.62
CA ALA A 142 21.44 4.83 -1.62
C ALA A 142 22.88 4.54 -2.11
N GLY A 143 23.49 5.49 -2.81
CA GLY A 143 24.81 5.43 -3.42
C GLY A 143 25.46 6.81 -3.48
N TYR A 144 26.67 6.89 -4.06
CA TYR A 144 27.43 8.14 -4.15
C TYR A 144 26.87 9.11 -5.21
N TYR A 145 26.28 8.55 -6.26
CA TYR A 145 25.65 9.27 -7.35
C TYR A 145 24.33 8.59 -7.70
N THR A 146 23.38 9.34 -8.22
CA THR A 146 22.16 8.75 -8.78
C THR A 146 22.44 7.92 -10.02
N CYS A 147 21.47 7.12 -10.47
CA CYS A 147 21.62 6.25 -11.64
C CYS A 147 22.06 7.01 -12.91
N SER A 148 21.54 8.22 -13.16
CA SER A 148 21.98 9.06 -14.29
C SER A 148 23.40 9.63 -14.14
N LYS A 149 23.96 9.60 -12.93
CA LYS A 149 25.21 10.25 -12.54
C LYS A 149 25.21 11.77 -12.76
N LYS A 150 24.05 12.39 -12.88
CA LYS A 150 23.92 13.85 -13.09
C LYS A 150 23.84 14.65 -11.80
N GLN A 151 23.62 13.99 -10.67
CA GLN A 151 23.61 14.59 -9.34
C GLN A 151 24.17 13.63 -8.28
N PRO A 152 24.59 14.13 -7.10
CA PRO A 152 24.99 13.29 -5.98
C PRO A 152 23.85 12.42 -5.47
N GLY A 153 24.18 11.20 -5.04
CA GLY A 153 23.32 10.38 -4.19
C GLY A 153 23.50 10.74 -2.72
N SER A 154 22.85 10.00 -1.83
CA SER A 154 22.77 10.31 -0.39
C SER A 154 23.57 9.37 0.51
N LEU A 155 24.32 8.40 -0.04
CA LEU A 155 25.14 7.50 0.78
C LEU A 155 26.17 8.28 1.61
N GLY A 156 26.11 8.13 2.93
CA GLY A 156 26.96 8.88 3.89
C GLY A 156 26.48 10.30 4.21
N HIS A 157 25.43 10.79 3.56
CA HIS A 157 24.81 12.12 3.76
C HIS A 157 23.35 12.03 4.23
N GLU A 158 22.87 10.85 4.62
CA GLU A 158 21.45 10.56 4.82
C GLU A 158 20.79 11.51 5.82
N GLN A 159 21.46 11.77 6.95
CA GLN A 159 20.95 12.68 7.99
C GLN A 159 20.86 14.13 7.53
N GLN A 160 21.81 14.59 6.70
CA GLN A 160 21.81 15.94 6.16
C GLN A 160 20.75 16.09 5.07
N ASP A 161 20.65 15.11 4.18
CA ASP A 161 19.74 15.12 3.05
C ASP A 161 18.29 14.98 3.53
N ALA A 162 18.01 14.07 4.48
CA ALA A 162 16.68 13.95 5.07
C ALA A 162 16.20 15.25 5.73
N LYS A 163 17.08 15.96 6.46
CA LYS A 163 16.78 17.29 7.02
C LYS A 163 16.54 18.33 5.92
N THR A 164 17.31 18.28 4.85
CA THR A 164 17.14 19.16 3.69
C THR A 164 15.77 18.93 3.05
N PHE A 165 15.40 17.68 2.76
CA PHE A 165 14.10 17.31 2.22
C PHE A 165 12.95 17.76 3.14
N ALA A 166 13.06 17.53 4.44
CA ALA A 166 12.07 17.99 5.41
C ALA A 166 11.95 19.52 5.43
N SER A 167 13.07 20.26 5.37
CA SER A 167 13.09 21.72 5.33
C SER A 167 12.47 22.30 4.05
N TRP A 168 12.58 21.57 2.94
CA TRP A 168 11.94 21.90 1.68
C TRP A 168 10.46 21.52 1.63
N GLY A 169 9.96 20.77 2.60
CA GLY A 169 8.56 20.33 2.63
C GLY A 169 8.27 19.10 1.77
N ILE A 170 9.26 18.29 1.43
CA ILE A 170 9.05 17.04 0.70
C ILE A 170 8.13 16.09 1.48
N ASP A 171 7.29 15.35 0.76
CA ASP A 171 6.30 14.42 1.31
C ASP A 171 6.58 12.96 0.93
N TYR A 172 7.42 12.72 -0.07
CA TYR A 172 7.73 11.41 -0.63
C TYR A 172 9.19 11.36 -1.07
N LEU A 173 9.90 10.28 -0.76
CA LEU A 173 11.24 10.00 -1.25
C LEU A 173 11.25 8.66 -1.99
N LYS A 174 11.54 8.68 -3.30
CA LYS A 174 12.03 7.51 -4.04
C LYS A 174 13.54 7.41 -3.81
N TYR A 175 14.01 6.25 -3.38
CA TYR A 175 15.40 6.06 -2.97
C TYR A 175 16.01 4.86 -3.68
N ASP A 176 16.91 5.15 -4.61
CA ASP A 176 17.46 4.19 -5.57
C ASP A 176 18.68 3.42 -5.04
N ASN A 177 19.28 2.59 -5.90
CA ASN A 177 20.32 1.65 -5.51
C ASN A 177 21.57 1.67 -6.42
N CYS A 178 21.76 2.67 -7.28
CA CYS A 178 22.94 2.76 -8.15
C CYS A 178 24.19 3.27 -7.41
N ASN A 179 25.37 3.10 -8.03
CA ASN A 179 26.66 3.68 -7.57
C ASN A 179 26.94 3.57 -6.06
N ASN A 180 26.51 2.46 -5.44
CA ASN A 180 26.75 2.17 -4.04
C ASN A 180 28.15 1.60 -3.80
N ASP A 181 28.53 1.42 -2.54
CA ASP A 181 29.81 0.86 -2.09
C ASP A 181 29.82 -0.68 -2.03
N PHE A 182 28.93 -1.34 -2.78
CA PHE A 182 28.63 -2.78 -2.75
C PHE A 182 28.08 -3.29 -1.42
N SER A 183 27.77 -2.40 -0.47
CA SER A 183 27.08 -2.81 0.75
C SER A 183 25.63 -3.19 0.44
N LYS A 184 25.11 -4.13 1.23
CA LYS A 184 23.79 -4.71 1.00
C LYS A 184 22.67 -3.68 1.23
N PRO A 185 21.56 -3.71 0.47
CA PRO A 185 20.42 -2.82 0.69
C PRO A 185 19.86 -2.95 2.12
N THR A 186 19.88 -4.15 2.70
CA THR A 186 19.51 -4.42 4.10
C THR A 186 20.37 -3.70 5.15
N LYS A 187 21.47 -3.06 4.74
CA LYS A 187 22.31 -2.20 5.59
C LYS A 187 22.14 -0.72 5.26
N ARG A 188 22.07 -0.34 3.98
CA ARG A 188 21.98 1.07 3.56
C ARG A 188 20.61 1.68 3.81
N TYR A 189 19.53 1.01 3.40
CA TYR A 189 18.18 1.57 3.48
C TYR A 189 17.69 1.88 4.91
N PRO A 190 17.99 1.06 5.94
CA PRO A 190 17.68 1.41 7.32
C PRO A 190 18.32 2.72 7.80
N VAL A 191 19.47 3.12 7.26
CA VAL A 191 20.15 4.39 7.62
C VAL A 191 19.31 5.58 7.16
N MET A 192 18.82 5.56 5.91
CA MET A 192 17.93 6.60 5.40
C MET A 192 16.57 6.59 6.13
N THR A 193 16.05 5.41 6.48
CA THR A 193 14.82 5.30 7.29
C THR A 193 14.95 6.06 8.60
N GLN A 194 16.05 5.84 9.34
CA GLN A 194 16.31 6.53 10.59
C GLN A 194 16.50 8.03 10.39
N ALA A 195 17.14 8.44 9.29
CA ALA A 195 17.32 9.84 8.95
C ALA A 195 15.99 10.56 8.68
N LEU A 196 15.09 9.95 7.91
CA LEU A 196 13.75 10.48 7.65
C LEU A 196 12.92 10.59 8.93
N MET A 197 12.95 9.56 9.78
CA MET A 197 12.25 9.59 11.07
C MET A 197 12.78 10.70 12.00
N ASN A 198 14.08 11.02 11.91
CA ASN A 198 14.71 12.08 12.70
C ASN A 198 14.55 13.48 12.10
N ALA A 199 14.09 13.60 10.85
CA ALA A 199 14.00 14.87 10.14
C ALA A 199 12.80 15.75 10.60
N GLY A 200 11.88 15.19 11.39
CA GLY A 200 10.77 15.93 12.00
C GLY A 200 9.58 16.21 11.05
N ARG A 201 9.59 15.64 9.84
CA ARG A 201 8.48 15.67 8.88
C ARG A 201 8.19 14.24 8.40
N PRO A 202 6.93 13.74 8.44
CA PRO A 202 6.59 12.47 7.82
C PRO A 202 6.80 12.52 6.30
N ILE A 203 7.66 11.63 5.80
CA ILE A 203 7.96 11.46 4.37
C ILE A 203 7.66 10.00 4.01
N PHE A 204 6.86 9.78 2.97
CA PHE A 204 6.62 8.45 2.42
C PHE A 204 7.93 7.91 1.85
N PHE A 205 8.38 6.74 2.29
CA PHE A 205 9.66 6.19 1.88
C PHE A 205 9.50 5.02 0.91
N SER A 206 9.88 5.22 -0.34
CA SER A 206 9.76 4.26 -1.44
C SER A 206 11.13 3.74 -1.81
N LEU A 207 11.38 2.46 -1.55
CA LEU A 207 12.66 1.82 -1.86
C LEU A 207 12.69 1.41 -3.32
N CYS A 208 13.83 1.61 -3.98
CA CYS A 208 14.06 1.30 -5.38
C CYS A 208 15.37 0.51 -5.52
N GLU A 209 15.37 -0.71 -4.97
CA GLU A 209 16.48 -1.67 -5.01
C GLU A 209 16.23 -2.83 -5.98
N TRP A 210 15.17 -2.73 -6.78
CA TRP A 210 14.85 -3.63 -7.90
C TRP A 210 14.66 -5.10 -7.51
N GLY A 211 14.21 -5.36 -6.28
CA GLY A 211 14.08 -6.72 -5.76
C GLY A 211 15.36 -7.31 -5.17
N ASP A 212 16.46 -6.55 -5.10
CA ASP A 212 17.74 -7.03 -4.57
C ASP A 212 17.61 -7.49 -3.11
N LEU A 213 17.99 -8.75 -2.87
CA LEU A 213 17.80 -9.46 -1.61
C LEU A 213 16.33 -9.51 -1.13
N HIS A 214 15.36 -9.57 -2.05
CA HIS A 214 13.95 -9.82 -1.77
C HIS A 214 13.33 -8.82 -0.76
N PRO A 215 13.19 -7.53 -1.10
CA PRO A 215 12.71 -6.49 -0.20
C PRO A 215 11.33 -6.76 0.40
N ALA A 216 10.48 -7.58 -0.22
CA ALA A 216 9.23 -8.00 0.42
C ALA A 216 9.43 -8.70 1.77
N LEU A 217 10.59 -9.32 2.02
CA LEU A 217 10.90 -10.01 3.28
C LEU A 217 11.37 -9.06 4.40
N TRP A 218 11.80 -7.84 4.08
CA TRP A 218 12.43 -6.94 5.07
C TRP A 218 12.01 -5.47 4.96
N GLY A 219 11.60 -5.02 3.77
CA GLY A 219 11.23 -3.65 3.41
C GLY A 219 10.09 -3.09 4.23
N TYR A 220 9.17 -3.93 4.73
CA TYR A 220 8.07 -3.48 5.60
C TYR A 220 8.52 -2.82 6.91
N ASN A 221 9.72 -3.15 7.39
CA ASN A 221 10.29 -2.49 8.57
C ASN A 221 10.91 -1.14 8.20
N VAL A 222 11.25 -0.95 6.93
CA VAL A 222 12.19 0.08 6.47
C VAL A 222 11.45 1.19 5.70
N GLY A 223 10.56 0.84 4.78
CA GLY A 223 9.82 1.75 3.91
C GLY A 223 8.33 1.49 3.85
N ASN A 224 7.64 2.37 3.13
CA ASN A 224 6.22 2.27 2.84
C ASN A 224 5.91 1.52 1.54
N SER A 225 6.87 1.45 0.62
CA SER A 225 6.85 0.56 -0.54
C SER A 225 8.27 0.18 -0.95
N TRP A 226 8.41 -0.89 -1.73
CA TRP A 226 9.70 -1.35 -2.25
C TRP A 226 9.55 -1.97 -3.63
N ARG A 227 10.46 -1.60 -4.54
CA ARG A 227 10.50 -2.15 -5.89
C ARG A 227 10.82 -3.64 -5.83
N THR A 228 9.96 -4.47 -6.42
CA THR A 228 10.18 -5.93 -6.44
C THR A 228 10.95 -6.41 -7.67
N THR A 229 11.16 -5.54 -8.64
CA THR A 229 11.66 -5.88 -9.97
C THR A 229 12.54 -4.78 -10.55
N ASN A 230 13.29 -5.11 -11.59
CA ASN A 230 13.88 -4.12 -12.51
C ASN A 230 12.81 -3.21 -13.13
N ASP A 231 13.28 -2.14 -13.78
CA ASP A 231 12.41 -1.13 -14.38
C ASP A 231 11.45 -1.72 -15.40
N ILE A 232 10.23 -1.21 -15.41
CA ILE A 232 9.27 -1.46 -16.49
C ILE A 232 9.72 -0.74 -17.77
N SER A 233 9.15 -1.15 -18.89
CA SER A 233 9.25 -0.41 -20.15
C SER A 233 7.89 -0.48 -20.83
N ASP A 234 7.58 0.49 -21.66
CA ASP A 234 6.31 0.61 -22.36
C ASP A 234 6.17 -0.42 -23.50
N ASN A 235 6.03 -1.70 -23.13
CA ASN A 235 5.70 -2.82 -24.00
C ASN A 235 5.09 -3.96 -23.17
N TRP A 236 4.31 -4.81 -23.85
CA TRP A 236 3.58 -5.92 -23.26
C TRP A 236 4.46 -6.88 -22.44
N ASP A 237 5.56 -7.36 -23.03
CA ASP A 237 6.42 -8.37 -22.40
C ASP A 237 7.06 -7.85 -21.12
N SER A 238 7.52 -6.59 -21.12
CA SER A 238 8.06 -5.95 -19.92
C SER A 238 6.99 -5.87 -18.84
N MET A 239 5.82 -5.29 -19.14
CA MET A 239 4.70 -5.13 -18.20
C MET A 239 4.29 -6.47 -17.58
N VAL A 240 4.06 -7.49 -18.40
CA VAL A 240 3.66 -8.82 -17.93
C VAL A 240 4.75 -9.47 -17.09
N SER A 241 6.02 -9.34 -17.48
CA SER A 241 7.14 -9.89 -16.70
C SER A 241 7.29 -9.21 -15.33
N ARG A 242 6.96 -7.92 -15.19
CA ARG A 242 6.94 -7.23 -13.89
C ARG A 242 5.81 -7.76 -13.01
N ALA A 243 4.61 -7.94 -13.59
CA ALA A 243 3.49 -8.53 -12.89
C ALA A 243 3.82 -9.94 -12.35
N ASP A 244 4.39 -10.81 -13.20
CA ASP A 244 4.76 -12.18 -12.83
C ASP A 244 5.80 -12.23 -11.70
N GLN A 245 6.81 -11.35 -11.74
CA GLN A 245 7.83 -11.30 -10.69
C GLN A 245 7.34 -10.68 -9.38
N ASN A 246 6.38 -9.75 -9.44
CA ASN A 246 5.80 -9.11 -8.26
C ASN A 246 4.79 -10.02 -7.53
N GLU A 247 4.07 -10.85 -8.28
CA GLU A 247 3.02 -11.74 -7.78
C GLU A 247 3.51 -12.69 -6.69
N VAL A 248 4.74 -13.18 -6.79
CA VAL A 248 5.33 -14.12 -5.82
C VAL A 248 5.41 -13.57 -4.40
N TYR A 249 5.30 -12.24 -4.24
CA TYR A 249 5.34 -11.55 -2.95
C TYR A 249 3.96 -11.12 -2.44
N ALA A 250 2.88 -11.54 -3.08
CA ALA A 250 1.52 -11.09 -2.76
C ALA A 250 1.16 -11.22 -1.28
N ASP A 251 1.56 -12.32 -0.64
CA ASP A 251 1.26 -12.60 0.77
C ASP A 251 2.02 -11.68 1.77
N LEU A 252 2.92 -10.81 1.29
CA LEU A 252 3.77 -9.95 2.13
C LEU A 252 3.35 -8.47 2.12
N ALA A 253 2.62 -8.02 1.09
CA ALA A 253 2.06 -6.66 1.04
C ALA A 253 0.94 -6.50 2.07
N ARG A 254 0.86 -5.31 2.68
CA ARG A 254 -0.11 -4.97 3.72
C ARG A 254 -0.22 -3.46 3.92
N PRO A 255 -1.25 -2.96 4.61
CA PRO A 255 -1.32 -1.56 5.03
C PRO A 255 -0.01 -1.09 5.68
N GLY A 256 0.56 -0.03 5.11
CA GLY A 256 1.84 0.56 5.50
C GLY A 256 3.06 0.07 4.72
N GLY A 257 2.96 -1.01 3.92
CA GLY A 257 4.08 -1.61 3.20
C GLY A 257 3.65 -2.38 1.94
N TRP A 258 3.95 -1.84 0.77
CA TRP A 258 3.45 -2.34 -0.52
C TRP A 258 4.57 -2.82 -1.45
N ASN A 259 4.32 -3.93 -2.14
CA ASN A 259 5.17 -4.33 -3.26
C ASN A 259 4.96 -3.35 -4.43
N ASP A 260 6.06 -2.94 -5.05
CA ASP A 260 6.07 -1.97 -6.15
C ASP A 260 6.60 -2.64 -7.44
N PRO A 261 5.70 -3.06 -8.36
CA PRO A 261 6.07 -3.55 -9.69
C PRO A 261 6.47 -2.44 -10.69
N ASP A 262 6.74 -1.22 -10.20
CA ASP A 262 7.14 -0.01 -10.94
C ASP A 262 5.97 0.84 -11.45
N MET A 263 6.28 1.97 -12.09
CA MET A 263 5.34 2.99 -12.53
C MET A 263 4.40 2.53 -13.67
N LEU A 264 3.26 3.21 -13.82
CA LEU A 264 2.30 2.94 -14.89
C LEU A 264 2.78 3.52 -16.23
N GLU A 265 2.77 2.71 -17.28
CA GLU A 265 3.12 3.12 -18.65
C GLU A 265 1.91 3.59 -19.48
N VAL A 266 0.73 3.59 -18.86
CA VAL A 266 -0.54 3.94 -19.51
C VAL A 266 -0.44 5.30 -20.22
N GLY A 267 -0.50 5.28 -21.55
CA GLY A 267 -0.50 6.48 -22.39
C GLY A 267 0.85 6.90 -22.97
N ASN A 268 1.91 6.09 -22.81
CA ASN A 268 3.23 6.38 -23.41
C ASN A 268 3.38 5.91 -24.87
N GLY A 269 2.45 5.09 -25.38
CA GLY A 269 2.25 4.78 -26.80
C GLY A 269 2.80 3.43 -27.29
N GLY A 270 3.47 2.67 -26.44
CA GLY A 270 4.10 1.38 -26.76
C GLY A 270 3.21 0.15 -26.56
N MET A 271 2.01 0.32 -25.99
CA MET A 271 1.01 -0.75 -25.83
C MET A 271 -0.35 -0.34 -26.41
N THR A 272 -1.17 -1.32 -26.74
CA THR A 272 -2.57 -1.11 -27.17
C THR A 272 -3.45 -0.68 -25.99
N LYS A 273 -4.66 -0.19 -26.29
CA LYS A 273 -5.64 0.18 -25.25
C LYS A 273 -5.96 -0.99 -24.32
N ASP A 274 -6.17 -2.19 -24.87
CA ASP A 274 -6.52 -3.37 -24.08
C ASP A 274 -5.35 -3.83 -23.21
N GLU A 275 -4.12 -3.74 -23.71
CA GLU A 275 -2.90 -4.02 -22.93
C GLU A 275 -2.71 -3.00 -21.80
N TYR A 276 -3.01 -1.72 -22.01
CA TYR A 276 -3.03 -0.73 -20.93
C TYR A 276 -4.15 -0.97 -19.91
N ILE A 277 -5.30 -1.48 -20.34
CA ILE A 277 -6.39 -1.92 -19.45
C ILE A 277 -5.91 -3.10 -18.59
N VAL A 278 -5.20 -4.07 -19.17
CA VAL A 278 -4.56 -5.17 -18.43
C VAL A 278 -3.56 -4.62 -17.41
N HIS A 279 -2.63 -3.77 -17.86
CA HIS A 279 -1.62 -3.14 -17.02
C HIS A 279 -2.26 -2.49 -15.78
N PHE A 280 -3.20 -1.57 -15.99
CA PHE A 280 -3.85 -0.86 -14.91
C PHE A 280 -4.65 -1.79 -13.98
N SER A 281 -5.33 -2.80 -14.53
CA SER A 281 -6.10 -3.77 -13.75
C SER A 281 -5.22 -4.65 -12.87
N ILE A 282 -4.08 -5.11 -13.40
CA ILE A 282 -3.14 -5.96 -12.66
C ILE A 282 -2.43 -5.15 -11.57
N TRP A 283 -1.99 -3.92 -11.84
CA TRP A 283 -1.44 -3.04 -10.81
C TRP A 283 -2.45 -2.75 -9.71
N ALA A 284 -3.70 -2.48 -10.10
CA ALA A 284 -4.77 -2.20 -9.15
C ALA A 284 -5.09 -3.41 -8.27
N ILE A 285 -5.30 -4.60 -8.86
CA ILE A 285 -5.62 -5.80 -8.08
C ILE A 285 -4.44 -6.24 -7.20
N SER A 286 -3.21 -5.94 -7.62
CA SER A 286 -1.97 -6.25 -6.90
C SER A 286 -1.62 -5.27 -5.77
N LYS A 287 -2.44 -4.23 -5.54
CA LYS A 287 -2.16 -3.20 -4.51
C LYS A 287 -0.80 -2.52 -4.74
N ALA A 288 -0.40 -2.41 -6.00
CA ALA A 288 0.77 -1.66 -6.40
C ALA A 288 0.55 -0.15 -6.20
N PRO A 289 1.61 0.64 -5.99
CA PRO A 289 1.58 2.08 -6.26
C PRO A 289 0.96 2.38 -7.63
N LEU A 290 0.01 3.32 -7.69
CA LEU A 290 -0.53 3.81 -8.96
C LEU A 290 0.11 5.16 -9.28
N LEU A 291 1.35 5.11 -9.75
CA LEU A 291 2.12 6.28 -10.18
C LEU A 291 2.03 6.40 -11.70
N ILE A 292 1.30 7.41 -12.20
CA ILE A 292 1.18 7.71 -13.62
C ILE A 292 2.57 8.10 -14.17
N GLY A 293 3.00 7.45 -15.25
CA GLY A 293 4.28 7.73 -15.92
C GLY A 293 4.18 8.47 -17.25
N CYS A 294 2.98 8.86 -17.71
CA CYS A 294 2.79 9.63 -18.94
C CYS A 294 2.65 11.15 -18.71
N ASP A 295 2.64 11.94 -19.78
CA ASP A 295 2.38 13.38 -19.69
C ASP A 295 0.89 13.68 -19.46
N VAL A 296 0.52 13.93 -18.20
CA VAL A 296 -0.86 14.24 -17.82
C VAL A 296 -1.36 15.61 -18.31
N ARG A 297 -0.48 16.46 -18.86
CA ARG A 297 -0.86 17.76 -19.44
C ARG A 297 -1.56 17.59 -20.78
N ASN A 298 -1.35 16.46 -21.45
CA ASN A 298 -1.89 16.17 -22.78
C ASN A 298 -2.33 14.70 -22.90
N THR A 299 -3.31 14.29 -22.09
CA THR A 299 -3.87 12.94 -22.15
C THR A 299 -4.99 12.82 -23.19
N THR A 300 -5.01 11.73 -23.94
CA THR A 300 -6.17 11.38 -24.76
C THR A 300 -7.36 10.95 -23.89
N LYS A 301 -8.56 10.95 -24.46
CA LYS A 301 -9.76 10.44 -23.79
C LYS A 301 -9.59 8.97 -23.39
N GLU A 302 -8.94 8.16 -24.23
CA GLU A 302 -8.71 6.74 -23.97
C GLU A 302 -7.80 6.52 -22.76
N VAL A 303 -6.73 7.31 -22.63
CA VAL A 303 -5.86 7.27 -21.45
C VAL A 303 -6.66 7.65 -20.20
N MET A 304 -7.45 8.72 -20.27
CA MET A 304 -8.30 9.17 -19.16
C MET A 304 -9.36 8.13 -18.76
N GLU A 305 -9.94 7.40 -19.72
CA GLU A 305 -10.88 6.29 -19.42
C GLU A 305 -10.22 5.22 -18.54
N ILE A 306 -8.91 4.98 -18.72
CA ILE A 306 -8.15 4.00 -17.95
C ILE A 306 -7.78 4.56 -16.57
N ILE A 307 -7.00 5.64 -16.53
CA ILE A 307 -6.43 6.15 -15.28
C ILE A 307 -7.47 6.83 -14.37
N ALA A 308 -8.66 7.18 -14.88
CA ALA A 308 -9.73 7.78 -14.09
C ALA A 308 -10.83 6.79 -13.65
N ASN A 309 -10.67 5.48 -13.90
CA ASN A 309 -11.66 4.49 -13.52
C ASN A 309 -11.74 4.31 -11.99
N LYS A 310 -12.72 4.97 -11.37
CA LYS A 310 -12.99 4.95 -9.92
C LYS A 310 -13.18 3.56 -9.34
N GLU A 311 -13.73 2.63 -10.10
CA GLU A 311 -14.06 1.29 -9.58
C GLU A 311 -12.82 0.41 -9.49
N VAL A 312 -11.95 0.48 -10.51
CA VAL A 312 -10.66 -0.21 -10.49
C VAL A 312 -9.73 0.42 -9.45
N ILE A 313 -9.71 1.75 -9.32
CA ILE A 313 -9.01 2.45 -8.24
C ILE A 313 -9.51 2.00 -6.86
N ALA A 314 -10.82 1.82 -6.68
CA ALA A 314 -11.38 1.35 -5.41
C ALA A 314 -10.95 -0.08 -5.04
N VAL A 315 -10.59 -0.93 -6.02
CA VAL A 315 -9.97 -2.24 -5.76
C VAL A 315 -8.55 -2.08 -5.22
N ASN A 316 -7.77 -1.14 -5.76
CA ASN A 316 -6.43 -0.84 -5.28
C ASN A 316 -6.44 -0.21 -3.88
N GLN A 317 -7.37 0.71 -3.64
CA GLN A 317 -7.51 1.48 -2.41
C GLN A 317 -8.41 0.80 -1.36
N ASP A 318 -8.73 -0.49 -1.52
CA ASP A 318 -9.56 -1.22 -0.56
C ASP A 318 -8.86 -1.32 0.80
N LYS A 319 -9.60 -0.99 1.87
CA LYS A 319 -9.05 -0.91 3.23
C LYS A 319 -8.58 -2.25 3.80
N LEU A 320 -9.03 -3.38 3.25
CA LEU A 320 -8.51 -4.69 3.64
C LEU A 320 -7.02 -4.83 3.26
N GLY A 321 -6.60 -4.15 2.19
CA GLY A 321 -5.18 -4.02 1.85
C GLY A 321 -4.48 -5.33 1.51
N VAL A 322 -5.23 -6.32 1.00
CA VAL A 322 -4.68 -7.61 0.58
C VAL A 322 -4.37 -7.57 -0.91
N GLN A 323 -3.10 -7.75 -1.27
CA GLN A 323 -2.68 -7.95 -2.65
C GLN A 323 -3.27 -9.25 -3.19
N ALA A 324 -3.95 -9.18 -4.34
CA ALA A 324 -4.40 -10.38 -5.05
C ALA A 324 -3.23 -11.12 -5.67
N LYS A 325 -3.43 -12.41 -5.93
CA LYS A 325 -2.42 -13.29 -6.53
C LYS A 325 -2.98 -14.10 -7.68
N LYS A 326 -2.12 -14.72 -8.46
CA LYS A 326 -2.51 -15.62 -9.55
C LYS A 326 -2.96 -16.94 -8.91
N VAL A 327 -4.23 -17.26 -9.04
CA VAL A 327 -4.84 -18.46 -8.43
C VAL A 327 -4.96 -19.63 -9.41
N ARG A 328 -4.93 -19.35 -10.71
CA ARG A 328 -4.91 -20.36 -11.78
C ARG A 328 -4.17 -19.83 -13.00
N MET A 329 -3.45 -20.72 -13.68
CA MET A 329 -2.78 -20.46 -14.95
C MET A 329 -2.89 -21.70 -15.84
N GLU A 330 -3.41 -21.52 -17.05
CA GLU A 330 -3.60 -22.58 -18.05
C GLU A 330 -3.07 -22.08 -19.40
N GLY A 331 -1.78 -22.34 -19.66
CA GLY A 331 -1.08 -21.72 -20.78
C GLY A 331 -1.06 -20.19 -20.62
N ASP A 332 -1.64 -19.49 -21.59
CA ASP A 332 -1.70 -18.02 -21.61
C ASP A 332 -2.91 -17.43 -20.85
N LEU A 333 -3.74 -18.29 -20.26
CA LEU A 333 -4.96 -17.89 -19.56
C LEU A 333 -4.72 -17.85 -18.05
N GLU A 334 -4.98 -16.71 -17.42
CA GLU A 334 -4.73 -16.50 -16.00
C GLU A 334 -5.97 -16.04 -15.24
N VAL A 335 -6.17 -16.59 -14.05
CA VAL A 335 -7.14 -16.08 -13.08
C VAL A 335 -6.37 -15.52 -11.91
N TRP A 336 -6.60 -14.24 -11.62
CA TRP A 336 -6.09 -13.58 -10.43
C TRP A 336 -7.25 -13.26 -9.50
N ALA A 337 -7.06 -13.47 -8.20
CA ALA A 337 -8.10 -13.17 -7.23
C ALA A 337 -7.54 -12.75 -5.89
N GLY A 338 -8.32 -11.93 -5.18
CA GLY A 338 -8.00 -11.52 -3.82
C GLY A 338 -9.24 -10.99 -3.10
N PRO A 339 -9.31 -11.18 -1.77
CA PRO A 339 -10.41 -10.66 -0.98
C PRO A 339 -10.36 -9.13 -0.92
N LEU A 340 -11.55 -8.53 -0.82
CA LEU A 340 -11.76 -7.13 -0.53
C LEU A 340 -12.60 -6.99 0.74
N SER A 341 -12.65 -5.79 1.30
CA SER A 341 -13.54 -5.45 2.41
C SER A 341 -15.01 -5.81 2.13
N ASN A 342 -15.74 -6.10 3.21
CA ASN A 342 -17.16 -6.50 3.18
C ASN A 342 -17.42 -7.81 2.43
N TYR A 343 -16.55 -8.81 2.62
CA TYR A 343 -16.70 -10.17 2.06
C TYR A 343 -16.83 -10.21 0.53
N ARG A 344 -16.24 -9.22 -0.15
CA ARG A 344 -16.19 -9.14 -1.61
C ARG A 344 -14.93 -9.83 -2.11
N VAL A 345 -14.92 -10.27 -3.37
CA VAL A 345 -13.73 -10.80 -4.04
C VAL A 345 -13.49 -10.03 -5.33
N ALA A 346 -12.27 -9.56 -5.54
CA ALA A 346 -11.82 -9.05 -6.84
C ALA A 346 -11.30 -10.22 -7.67
N ILE A 347 -11.66 -10.25 -8.95
CA ILE A 347 -11.24 -11.28 -9.91
C ILE A 347 -10.73 -10.56 -11.16
N VAL A 348 -9.58 -10.97 -11.68
CA VAL A 348 -9.14 -10.65 -13.05
C VAL A 348 -9.03 -11.93 -13.85
N LEU A 349 -9.74 -12.00 -14.96
CA LEU A 349 -9.54 -12.99 -16.02
C LEU A 349 -8.66 -12.35 -17.08
N LEU A 350 -7.41 -12.78 -17.19
CA LEU A 350 -6.42 -12.25 -18.11
C LEU A 350 -6.13 -13.27 -19.23
N ASN A 351 -6.32 -12.86 -20.48
CA ASN A 351 -5.92 -13.62 -21.65
C ASN A 351 -4.64 -13.02 -22.24
N ARG A 352 -3.51 -13.69 -22.01
CA ARG A 352 -2.22 -13.33 -22.62
C ARG A 352 -2.04 -13.90 -24.03
N GLY A 353 -2.97 -14.75 -24.47
CA GLY A 353 -2.87 -15.49 -25.72
C GLY A 353 -3.41 -14.70 -26.90
N ALA A 354 -3.10 -15.19 -28.11
CA ALA A 354 -3.43 -14.53 -29.37
C ALA A 354 -4.90 -14.64 -29.79
N LEU A 355 -5.71 -15.47 -29.12
CA LEU A 355 -7.07 -15.80 -29.53
C LEU A 355 -8.08 -15.44 -28.43
N ARG A 356 -9.21 -14.87 -28.85
CA ARG A 356 -10.37 -14.65 -27.97
C ARG A 356 -10.82 -15.97 -27.36
N THR A 357 -10.81 -16.06 -26.03
CA THR A 357 -11.01 -17.33 -25.32
C THR A 357 -12.03 -17.18 -24.19
N SER A 358 -12.83 -18.23 -23.96
CA SER A 358 -13.71 -18.32 -22.80
C SER A 358 -12.91 -18.79 -21.59
N MET A 359 -12.96 -18.04 -20.50
CA MET A 359 -12.23 -18.30 -19.27
C MET A 359 -13.22 -18.50 -18.11
N ILE A 360 -12.81 -19.32 -17.13
CA ILE A 360 -13.63 -19.67 -15.97
C ILE A 360 -12.83 -19.38 -14.69
N ALA A 361 -13.42 -18.64 -13.76
CA ALA A 361 -12.97 -18.55 -12.37
C ALA A 361 -13.82 -19.50 -11.52
N HIS A 362 -13.21 -20.55 -10.96
CA HIS A 362 -13.90 -21.47 -10.05
C HIS A 362 -13.88 -20.93 -8.62
N TRP A 363 -14.94 -21.23 -7.85
CA TRP A 363 -15.07 -20.74 -6.47
C TRP A 363 -13.94 -21.24 -5.56
N ASP A 364 -13.51 -22.49 -5.76
CA ASP A 364 -12.36 -23.07 -5.04
C ASP A 364 -11.06 -22.31 -5.30
N ASP A 365 -10.88 -21.73 -6.49
CA ASP A 365 -9.67 -20.95 -6.82
C ASP A 365 -9.66 -19.60 -6.10
N ILE A 366 -10.83 -18.97 -5.99
CA ILE A 366 -10.97 -17.59 -5.54
C ILE A 366 -11.38 -17.47 -4.07
N GLY A 367 -11.42 -18.59 -3.35
CA GLY A 367 -11.69 -18.62 -1.91
C GLY A 367 -13.15 -18.41 -1.53
N LEU A 368 -14.09 -18.78 -2.40
CA LEU A 368 -15.53 -18.80 -2.10
C LEU A 368 -16.02 -20.24 -1.85
N PRO A 369 -16.94 -20.47 -0.91
CA PRO A 369 -17.61 -21.77 -0.79
C PRO A 369 -18.42 -22.09 -2.05
N GLN A 370 -18.37 -23.34 -2.53
CA GLN A 370 -18.98 -23.78 -3.80
C GLN A 370 -20.45 -23.39 -4.02
N ASN A 371 -21.26 -23.39 -2.96
CA ASN A 371 -22.68 -23.09 -3.04
C ASN A 371 -23.03 -21.62 -2.89
N THR A 372 -22.03 -20.73 -2.74
CA THR A 372 -22.25 -19.29 -2.55
C THR A 372 -22.80 -18.67 -3.83
N ALA A 373 -24.00 -18.07 -3.75
CA ALA A 373 -24.54 -17.26 -4.82
C ALA A 373 -23.97 -15.84 -4.76
N VAL A 374 -23.41 -15.36 -5.87
CA VAL A 374 -22.89 -13.99 -5.98
C VAL A 374 -23.48 -13.26 -7.18
N THR A 375 -23.55 -11.94 -7.04
CA THR A 375 -23.61 -11.03 -8.19
C THR A 375 -22.20 -10.58 -8.54
N ALA A 376 -21.93 -10.36 -9.82
CA ALA A 376 -20.64 -9.89 -10.31
C ALA A 376 -20.81 -8.55 -11.02
N ARG A 377 -19.92 -7.59 -10.72
CA ARG A 377 -19.85 -6.28 -11.38
C ARG A 377 -18.58 -6.20 -12.21
N ASP A 378 -18.72 -6.01 -13.51
CA ASP A 378 -17.63 -5.68 -14.44
C ASP A 378 -17.28 -4.19 -14.26
N LEU A 379 -16.02 -3.92 -13.90
CA LEU A 379 -15.58 -2.57 -13.54
C LEU A 379 -15.20 -1.72 -14.75
N TRP A 380 -14.94 -2.32 -15.91
CA TRP A 380 -14.67 -1.60 -17.15
C TRP A 380 -15.95 -1.32 -17.93
N GLU A 381 -16.93 -2.23 -17.86
CA GLU A 381 -18.27 -1.99 -18.40
C GLU A 381 -19.18 -1.18 -17.46
N HIS A 382 -18.73 -0.92 -16.23
CA HIS A 382 -19.50 -0.25 -15.17
C HIS A 382 -20.87 -0.90 -14.90
N LYS A 383 -20.95 -2.23 -15.05
CA LYS A 383 -22.21 -2.95 -15.13
C LYS A 383 -22.23 -4.18 -14.21
N THR A 384 -23.32 -4.32 -13.45
CA THR A 384 -23.61 -5.57 -12.76
C THR A 384 -24.20 -6.57 -13.75
N LEU A 385 -23.60 -7.75 -13.84
CA LEU A 385 -24.08 -8.83 -14.67
C LEU A 385 -25.44 -9.32 -14.16
N LYS A 386 -26.37 -9.59 -15.08
CA LYS A 386 -27.75 -9.98 -14.74
C LYS A 386 -27.83 -11.39 -14.15
N THR A 387 -26.90 -12.25 -14.54
CA THR A 387 -26.82 -13.63 -14.08
C THR A 387 -26.26 -13.69 -12.67
N LYS A 388 -26.89 -14.49 -11.80
CA LYS A 388 -26.26 -14.90 -10.54
C LYS A 388 -25.34 -16.08 -10.80
N PHE A 389 -24.17 -16.05 -10.18
CA PHE A 389 -23.14 -17.07 -10.35
C PHE A 389 -23.05 -17.93 -9.09
N VAL A 390 -22.93 -19.24 -9.28
CA VAL A 390 -22.75 -20.25 -8.22
C VAL A 390 -21.69 -21.25 -8.70
N GLY A 391 -20.71 -21.55 -7.87
CA GLY A 391 -19.61 -22.48 -8.14
C GLY A 391 -18.54 -21.98 -9.13
N ASN A 392 -18.91 -21.16 -10.11
CA ASN A 392 -17.97 -20.53 -11.05
C ASN A 392 -18.54 -19.26 -11.71
N LEU A 393 -17.63 -18.48 -12.28
CA LEU A 393 -17.92 -17.36 -13.17
C LEU A 393 -17.19 -17.55 -14.49
N THR A 394 -17.93 -17.48 -15.59
CA THR A 394 -17.38 -17.60 -16.96
C THR A 394 -17.50 -16.28 -17.70
N ALA A 395 -16.44 -15.87 -18.39
CA ALA A 395 -16.46 -14.73 -19.32
C ALA A 395 -15.56 -14.98 -20.53
N THR A 396 -15.91 -14.40 -21.67
CA THR A 396 -15.05 -14.42 -22.87
C THR A 396 -14.16 -13.19 -22.90
N VAL A 397 -12.86 -13.41 -23.08
CA VAL A 397 -11.82 -12.37 -23.03
C VAL A 397 -11.07 -12.34 -24.36
N ASP A 398 -10.93 -11.16 -24.95
CA ASP A 398 -10.17 -10.94 -26.19
C ASP A 398 -8.67 -11.20 -26.01
N SER A 399 -7.94 -11.27 -27.12
CA SER A 399 -6.47 -11.39 -27.12
C SER A 399 -5.85 -10.19 -26.40
N HIS A 400 -4.90 -10.43 -25.50
CA HIS A 400 -4.20 -9.38 -24.73
C HIS A 400 -5.15 -8.44 -23.97
N ALA A 401 -6.28 -8.97 -23.53
CA ALA A 401 -7.29 -8.24 -22.79
C ALA A 401 -7.56 -8.89 -21.42
N CYS A 402 -8.29 -8.18 -20.57
CA CYS A 402 -8.80 -8.75 -19.33
C CYS A 402 -10.24 -8.36 -19.02
N LYS A 403 -10.83 -9.11 -18.09
CA LYS A 403 -12.06 -8.74 -17.40
C LYS A 403 -11.76 -8.65 -15.91
N ILE A 404 -11.87 -7.46 -15.33
CA ILE A 404 -11.83 -7.26 -13.88
C ILE A 404 -13.26 -7.14 -13.33
N MET A 405 -13.54 -7.95 -12.32
CA MET A 405 -14.86 -8.05 -11.70
C MET A 405 -14.76 -8.03 -10.18
N VAL A 406 -15.80 -7.50 -9.53
CA VAL A 406 -15.99 -7.63 -8.09
C VAL A 406 -17.26 -8.40 -7.82
N THR A 407 -17.14 -9.46 -7.03
CA THR A 407 -18.28 -10.25 -6.57
C THR A 407 -18.83 -9.71 -5.26
N ARG A 408 -20.14 -9.88 -5.07
CA ARG A 408 -20.86 -9.66 -3.81
C ARG A 408 -21.76 -10.85 -3.57
N ALA A 409 -21.53 -11.56 -2.46
CA ALA A 409 -22.46 -12.58 -2.00
C ALA A 409 -23.80 -11.92 -1.63
N ASP A 410 -24.90 -12.64 -1.87
CA ASP A 410 -26.20 -12.16 -1.41
C ASP A 410 -26.25 -12.13 0.12
N GLU A 411 -26.66 -10.99 0.69
CA GLU A 411 -26.64 -10.76 2.15
C GLU A 411 -27.45 -11.81 2.93
N ASN A 412 -28.44 -12.45 2.31
CA ASN A 412 -29.25 -13.50 2.94
C ASN A 412 -28.49 -14.82 3.16
N GLU A 413 -27.39 -15.08 2.45
CA GLU A 413 -26.60 -16.33 2.58
C GLU A 413 -25.43 -16.18 3.56
N LEU A 414 -24.84 -14.98 3.68
CA LEU A 414 -23.76 -14.70 4.63
C LEU A 414 -24.17 -14.93 6.11
N TYR A 415 -25.45 -14.73 6.43
CA TYR A 415 -26.00 -15.03 7.76
C TYR A 415 -26.47 -16.48 7.93
N ALA A 416 -26.69 -17.21 6.83
CA ALA A 416 -27.16 -18.59 6.88
C ALA A 416 -26.02 -19.56 7.30
N ASP A 417 -24.78 -19.30 6.88
CA ASP A 417 -23.61 -20.07 7.28
C ASP A 417 -23.17 -19.79 8.72
N LEU A 418 -23.35 -18.55 9.21
CA LEU A 418 -23.16 -18.23 10.64
C LEU A 418 -24.23 -18.88 11.54
N ALA A 419 -25.37 -19.27 10.97
CA ALA A 419 -26.48 -19.91 11.68
C ALA A 419 -26.47 -21.44 11.60
N ARG A 420 -25.51 -22.07 10.90
CA ARG A 420 -25.36 -23.52 10.84
C ARG A 420 -24.03 -23.99 11.43
N PRO A 421 -23.93 -24.12 12.76
CA PRO A 421 -22.98 -25.05 13.32
C PRO A 421 -23.45 -26.46 12.92
N ASP A 422 -22.71 -27.13 12.05
CA ASP A 422 -22.87 -28.57 11.83
C ASP A 422 -22.69 -29.29 13.18
N GLY A 423 -23.74 -29.98 13.64
CA GLY A 423 -23.62 -30.97 14.72
C GLY A 423 -24.56 -30.87 15.92
N TRP A 424 -25.72 -30.22 15.85
CA TRP A 424 -26.73 -30.30 16.93
C TRP A 424 -28.10 -30.74 16.41
N ASN A 425 -28.19 -32.03 16.05
CA ASN A 425 -29.46 -32.75 16.03
C ASN A 425 -29.43 -33.76 17.19
N ASP A 426 -29.65 -33.28 18.40
CA ASP A 426 -30.02 -34.13 19.54
C ASP A 426 -31.21 -33.45 20.26
N PRO A 427 -32.41 -34.07 20.34
CA PRO A 427 -33.57 -33.45 20.96
C PRO A 427 -33.51 -33.38 22.50
N ASP A 428 -32.52 -33.98 23.16
CA ASP A 428 -32.49 -34.09 24.62
C ASP A 428 -31.18 -33.57 25.22
N MET A 429 -31.05 -32.25 25.43
CA MET A 429 -30.15 -31.70 26.45
C MET A 429 -30.72 -30.41 27.07
N LEU A 430 -30.93 -30.51 28.38
CA LEU A 430 -31.62 -29.58 29.27
C LEU A 430 -30.86 -28.28 29.57
N GLU A 431 -31.66 -27.26 29.91
CA GLU A 431 -31.29 -25.99 30.51
C GLU A 431 -30.22 -26.10 31.61
N VAL A 432 -29.20 -25.24 31.54
CA VAL A 432 -28.50 -24.74 32.72
C VAL A 432 -28.10 -23.27 32.54
N GLY A 433 -28.67 -22.39 33.36
CA GLY A 433 -27.92 -21.31 34.01
C GLY A 433 -27.99 -19.90 33.39
N ASN A 434 -28.91 -19.09 33.93
CA ASN A 434 -29.04 -17.63 33.83
C ASN A 434 -27.77 -16.82 33.44
N GLY A 435 -27.82 -16.21 32.25
CA GLY A 435 -27.02 -15.06 31.85
C GLY A 435 -27.34 -14.62 30.42
N ARG A 436 -28.12 -13.55 30.24
CA ARG A 436 -28.36 -12.96 28.90
C ARG A 436 -27.04 -12.39 28.37
N MET A 437 -26.45 -13.00 27.34
CA MET A 437 -25.43 -12.37 26.51
C MET A 437 -26.10 -11.62 25.36
N THR A 438 -25.73 -10.35 25.19
CA THR A 438 -26.14 -9.53 24.03
C THR A 438 -25.35 -9.93 22.78
N LYS A 439 -25.95 -9.67 21.61
CA LYS A 439 -25.46 -10.00 20.25
C LYS A 439 -23.98 -9.70 20.00
N ASP A 440 -23.41 -8.71 20.69
CA ASP A 440 -22.03 -8.26 20.52
C ASP A 440 -20.98 -9.22 21.14
N ASN A 441 -21.35 -9.99 22.18
CA ASN A 441 -20.41 -10.91 22.84
C ASN A 441 -20.26 -12.26 22.12
N TYR A 442 -21.18 -12.60 21.21
CA TYR A 442 -21.08 -13.82 20.38
C TYR A 442 -20.06 -13.65 19.24
N ILE A 443 -19.84 -12.42 18.76
CA ILE A 443 -18.94 -12.11 17.65
C ILE A 443 -17.46 -12.30 18.05
N VAL A 444 -17.12 -12.00 19.30
CA VAL A 444 -15.73 -12.06 19.79
C VAL A 444 -15.24 -13.49 20.03
N HIS A 445 -16.13 -14.44 20.34
CA HIS A 445 -15.71 -15.82 20.63
C HIS A 445 -15.38 -16.64 19.36
N PHE A 446 -15.99 -16.32 18.22
CA PHE A 446 -15.70 -16.99 16.95
C PHE A 446 -14.45 -16.46 16.23
N SER A 447 -14.09 -15.19 16.43
CA SER A 447 -12.85 -14.61 15.89
C SER A 447 -11.59 -15.32 16.42
N ILE A 448 -11.62 -15.87 17.63
CA ILE A 448 -10.50 -16.61 18.21
C ILE A 448 -10.38 -18.03 17.61
N GLN A 449 -11.50 -18.70 17.32
CA GLN A 449 -11.46 -20.06 16.73
C GLN A 449 -11.13 -20.08 15.24
N ALA A 450 -11.52 -19.04 14.47
CA ALA A 450 -11.11 -18.91 13.07
C ALA A 450 -9.59 -18.68 12.95
N ILE A 451 -8.98 -17.94 13.87
CA ILE A 451 -7.52 -17.74 13.93
C ILE A 451 -6.82 -19.03 14.38
N SER A 452 -7.39 -19.82 15.30
CA SER A 452 -6.82 -21.11 15.72
C SER A 452 -6.83 -22.18 14.62
N LYS A 453 -7.82 -22.23 13.73
CA LYS A 453 -7.82 -23.18 12.59
C LYS A 453 -6.74 -22.88 11.56
N VAL A 454 -6.37 -21.61 11.36
CA VAL A 454 -5.26 -21.22 10.49
C VAL A 454 -3.89 -21.53 11.13
N LEU A 455 -3.79 -21.51 12.47
CA LEU A 455 -2.56 -21.91 13.18
C LEU A 455 -2.37 -23.43 13.33
N LEU A 456 -3.44 -24.22 13.46
CA LEU A 456 -3.33 -25.69 13.63
C LEU A 456 -2.88 -26.42 12.36
N TYR A 457 -3.18 -25.89 11.17
CA TYR A 457 -2.65 -26.44 9.91
C TYR A 457 -1.14 -26.21 9.73
N ARG A 458 -0.53 -25.27 10.46
CA ARG A 458 0.92 -25.01 10.41
C ARG A 458 1.75 -25.94 11.29
N THR A 459 1.16 -26.67 12.24
CA THR A 459 1.90 -27.59 13.13
C THR A 459 1.89 -29.04 12.65
N TYR A 460 0.89 -29.47 11.87
CA TYR A 460 0.77 -30.86 11.42
C TYR A 460 1.58 -31.21 10.16
N ALA A 461 2.01 -30.23 9.36
CA ALA A 461 2.83 -30.49 8.17
C ALA A 461 4.32 -30.74 8.46
N CYS A 462 4.77 -30.61 9.72
CA CYS A 462 6.18 -30.78 10.10
C CYS A 462 6.48 -32.10 10.85
N LEU A 463 5.49 -32.98 11.04
CA LEU A 463 5.64 -34.19 11.88
C LEU A 463 5.34 -35.53 11.22
N ILE A 464 5.18 -35.60 9.89
CA ILE A 464 4.97 -36.89 9.19
C ILE A 464 5.99 -37.06 8.05
N ARG A 465 7.24 -37.31 8.41
CA ARG A 465 8.19 -38.07 7.58
C ARG A 465 9.30 -38.68 8.45
N ALA A 466 8.93 -39.77 9.13
CA ALA A 466 9.89 -40.78 9.59
C ALA A 466 9.16 -42.12 9.67
N PRO A 467 9.63 -43.17 8.97
CA PRO A 467 9.44 -44.53 9.42
C PRO A 467 10.75 -45.07 10.01
N PHE A 468 10.60 -45.62 11.20
CA PHE A 468 11.59 -46.39 11.94
C PHE A 468 12.06 -47.63 11.16
N SER A 469 13.33 -47.92 11.39
CA SER A 469 14.10 -49.15 11.18
C SER A 469 13.34 -50.49 11.23
N SER A 470 13.71 -51.39 10.31
CA SER A 470 13.61 -52.84 10.48
C SER A 470 14.99 -53.38 10.85
N ILE A 471 15.08 -54.09 11.98
CA ILE A 471 16.20 -54.92 12.40
C ILE A 471 15.92 -56.37 11.94
N VAL A 472 17.00 -57.07 11.57
CA VAL A 472 17.29 -58.52 11.64
C VAL A 472 17.74 -59.14 10.31
N MET A 473 18.97 -59.68 10.38
CA MET A 473 19.81 -60.47 9.45
C MET A 473 20.56 -59.73 8.36
#